data_AF-A0A833SVF4-F1
#
_entry.id   AF-A0A833SVF4-F1
#
_cell.length_a   1.000
_cell.length_b   1.000
_cell.length_c   1.000
_cell.angle_alpha   90.00
_cell.angle_beta   90.00
_cell.angle_gamma   90.00
#
_symmetry.space_group_name_H-M   'P 1'
#
loop_
_entity.id
_entity.type
_entity.pdbx_description
1 polymer ?
#
loop_
_entity_poly.entity_id
_entity_poly.type
_entity_poly.pdbx_seq_one_letter_code
_entity_poly.pdbx_strand_id
1 'polypeptide(L)'
;MTGTRVEHSRQIRDLCVAKRHDGQTYQAIADGLKLRVSSVKTIVSNAKKNSHTHSLLRSGRPRKTTVRQDRQIVREAKKNRRLSAGKLVSVVEKGHGIALSKQTVRNRIKDEGLNGRAAQKKTFLSKKNIKAICPGEEFKNECLAPTFKSGRETLMVWGCITYEGVGALHMCDSNITGAYYKSILEQNLQATVSVLGIGSDYKFVQDGAPGHRARLVKDYLKEKEVELLPHPAQSPDLNPIENLWALVKQELSKRPASGVDDSKEKIQEIWYDIEPKTVQDLYHSMPKRLLQVKDNRGGHTKY
;
A
#
# COMPACT_ATOMS: atom_id res chain seq x y z
N MET A 1 20.88 -47.08 -25.95
CA MET A 1 21.35 -45.69 -25.80
C MET A 1 20.31 -44.75 -26.41
N THR A 2 19.44 -44.18 -25.59
CA THR A 2 18.43 -43.19 -26.01
C THR A 2 19.13 -41.87 -26.31
N GLY A 3 19.55 -41.68 -27.57
CA GLY A 3 20.16 -40.44 -28.01
C GLY A 3 19.21 -39.27 -27.74
N THR A 4 19.66 -38.31 -26.93
CA THR A 4 18.99 -37.03 -26.74
C THR A 4 18.75 -36.40 -28.10
N ARG A 5 17.48 -36.18 -28.46
CA ARG A 5 17.09 -35.54 -29.71
C ARG A 5 17.56 -34.08 -29.68
N VAL A 6 18.69 -33.80 -30.33
CA VAL A 6 19.24 -32.44 -30.45
C VAL A 6 18.35 -31.64 -31.40
N GLU A 7 17.83 -30.52 -30.90
CA GLU A 7 17.06 -29.57 -31.72
C GLU A 7 18.01 -28.62 -32.43
N HIS A 8 17.97 -28.59 -33.76
CA HIS A 8 18.85 -27.73 -34.56
C HIS A 8 18.39 -26.26 -34.51
N SER A 9 19.35 -25.33 -34.53
CA SER A 9 19.08 -23.90 -34.52
C SER A 9 18.22 -23.49 -35.72
N ARG A 10 17.51 -22.36 -35.60
CA ARG A 10 16.67 -21.82 -36.69
C ARG A 10 17.50 -21.57 -37.96
N GLN A 11 18.70 -20.99 -37.81
CA GLN A 11 19.63 -20.73 -38.90
C GLN A 11 20.02 -21.99 -39.66
N ILE A 12 20.31 -23.09 -38.94
CA ILE A 12 20.64 -24.37 -39.58
C ILE A 12 19.43 -24.90 -40.37
N ARG A 13 18.22 -24.75 -39.84
CA ARG A 13 16.98 -25.19 -40.51
C ARG A 13 16.65 -24.35 -41.75
N ASP A 14 16.82 -23.04 -41.67
CA ASP A 14 16.68 -22.11 -42.80
C ASP A 14 17.68 -22.46 -43.92
N LEU A 15 18.94 -22.70 -43.55
CA LEU A 15 19.99 -23.05 -44.50
C LEU A 15 19.74 -24.40 -45.18
N CYS A 16 19.17 -25.38 -44.46
CA CYS A 16 18.73 -26.66 -45.05
C CYS A 16 17.65 -26.46 -46.12
N VAL A 17 16.70 -25.55 -45.89
CA VAL A 17 15.61 -25.27 -46.82
C VAL A 17 16.10 -24.47 -48.02
N ALA A 18 16.93 -23.45 -47.81
CA ALA A 18 17.51 -22.64 -48.87
C ALA A 18 18.36 -23.49 -49.83
N LYS A 19 19.31 -24.27 -49.30
CA LYS A 19 20.15 -25.17 -50.10
C LYS A 19 19.33 -26.21 -50.88
N ARG A 20 18.19 -26.63 -50.32
CA ARG A 20 17.29 -27.56 -51.01
C ARG A 20 16.51 -26.88 -52.14
N HIS A 21 16.14 -25.61 -51.98
CA HIS A 21 15.55 -24.78 -53.03
C HIS A 21 16.55 -24.56 -54.18
N ASP A 22 17.84 -24.39 -53.85
CA ASP A 22 18.94 -24.24 -54.81
C ASP A 22 19.32 -25.55 -55.54
N GLY A 23 18.51 -26.61 -55.39
CA GLY A 23 18.67 -27.88 -56.11
C GLY A 23 19.65 -28.89 -55.49
N GLN A 24 20.26 -28.60 -54.34
CA GLN A 24 21.20 -29.54 -53.70
C GLN A 24 20.51 -30.84 -53.22
N THR A 25 21.21 -31.97 -53.31
CA THR A 25 20.71 -33.27 -52.82
C THR A 25 20.70 -33.31 -51.29
N TYR A 26 19.83 -34.14 -50.69
CA TYR A 26 19.77 -34.27 -49.23
C TYR A 26 21.10 -34.75 -48.61
N GLN A 27 21.88 -35.54 -49.36
CA GLN A 27 23.20 -36.01 -48.94
C GLN A 27 24.21 -34.87 -48.93
N ALA A 28 24.29 -34.07 -50.00
CA ALA A 28 25.18 -32.92 -50.09
C ALA A 28 24.91 -31.87 -48.99
N ILE A 29 23.65 -31.63 -48.67
CA ILE A 29 23.25 -30.72 -47.59
C ILE A 29 23.65 -31.28 -46.22
N ALA A 30 23.46 -32.59 -46.02
CA ALA A 30 23.81 -33.27 -44.77
C ALA A 30 25.33 -33.22 -44.52
N ASP A 31 26.13 -33.53 -45.54
CA ASP A 31 27.59 -33.54 -45.44
C ASP A 31 28.14 -32.11 -45.24
N GLY A 32 27.60 -31.12 -45.97
CA GLY A 32 28.03 -29.72 -45.85
C GLY A 32 27.66 -29.07 -44.50
N LEU A 33 26.56 -29.48 -43.87
CA LEU A 33 26.11 -28.94 -42.58
C LEU A 33 26.45 -29.86 -41.39
N LYS A 34 27.16 -30.97 -41.62
CA LYS A 34 27.48 -32.01 -40.63
C LYS A 34 26.23 -32.50 -39.87
N LEU A 35 25.14 -32.71 -40.61
CA LEU A 35 23.86 -33.19 -40.10
C LEU A 35 23.59 -34.62 -40.55
N ARG A 36 22.72 -35.34 -39.84
CA ARG A 36 22.18 -36.60 -40.35
C ARG A 36 21.21 -36.33 -41.49
N VAL A 37 21.27 -37.12 -42.56
CA VAL A 37 20.37 -37.02 -43.72
C VAL A 37 18.89 -37.08 -43.32
N SER A 38 18.54 -37.90 -42.32
CA SER A 38 17.18 -38.00 -41.78
C SER A 38 16.70 -36.70 -41.13
N SER A 39 17.59 -35.95 -40.46
CA SER A 39 17.29 -34.63 -39.92
C SER A 39 17.00 -33.62 -41.03
N VAL A 40 17.82 -33.58 -42.08
CA VAL A 40 17.62 -32.69 -43.24
C VAL A 40 16.27 -32.98 -43.92
N LYS A 41 15.96 -34.27 -44.17
CA LYS A 41 14.66 -34.68 -44.74
C LYS A 41 13.47 -34.23 -43.86
N THR A 42 13.58 -34.39 -42.55
CA THR A 42 12.53 -33.99 -41.60
C THR A 42 12.33 -32.47 -41.58
N ILE A 43 13.42 -31.70 -41.59
CA ILE A 43 13.38 -30.23 -41.63
C ILE A 43 12.68 -29.74 -42.90
N VAL A 44 13.11 -30.21 -44.07
CA VAL A 44 12.53 -29.81 -45.36
C VAL A 44 11.07 -30.22 -45.46
N SER A 45 10.71 -31.43 -45.00
CA SER A 45 9.32 -31.91 -44.99
C SER A 45 8.42 -31.08 -44.08
N ASN A 46 8.88 -30.75 -42.87
CA ASN A 46 8.13 -29.89 -41.95
C ASN A 46 7.99 -28.45 -42.46
N ALA A 47 9.03 -27.91 -43.10
CA ALA A 47 8.98 -26.57 -43.70
C ALA A 47 7.98 -26.50 -44.86
N LYS A 48 7.88 -27.55 -45.68
CA LYS A 48 6.86 -27.66 -46.73
C LYS A 48 5.43 -27.75 -46.19
N LYS A 49 5.23 -28.37 -45.02
CA LYS A 49 3.90 -28.53 -44.39
C LYS A 49 3.43 -27.27 -43.64
N ASN A 50 4.33 -26.60 -42.93
CA ASN A 50 3.99 -25.50 -42.02
C ASN A 50 4.35 -24.11 -42.57
N SER A 51 4.91 -24.02 -43.78
CA SER A 51 5.40 -22.77 -44.41
C SER A 51 6.47 -22.02 -43.62
N HIS A 52 7.03 -22.63 -42.57
CA HIS A 52 8.08 -22.05 -41.73
C HIS A 52 9.01 -23.12 -41.17
N THR A 53 10.22 -22.70 -40.78
CA THR A 53 11.30 -23.58 -40.28
C THR A 53 11.41 -23.60 -38.76
N HIS A 54 10.77 -22.65 -38.06
CA HIS A 54 10.79 -22.61 -36.59
C HIS A 54 9.99 -23.76 -35.98
N SER A 55 10.38 -24.16 -34.78
CA SER A 55 9.74 -25.28 -34.07
C SER A 55 8.43 -24.78 -33.50
N LEU A 56 7.36 -25.54 -33.71
CA LEU A 56 6.10 -25.26 -33.04
C LEU A 56 6.27 -25.50 -31.55
N LEU A 57 5.64 -24.63 -30.76
CA LEU A 57 5.51 -24.85 -29.32
C LEU A 57 4.81 -26.19 -29.11
N ARG A 58 5.41 -27.04 -28.28
CA ARG A 58 4.80 -28.33 -27.94
C ARG A 58 3.47 -28.06 -27.24
N SER A 59 2.43 -28.81 -27.59
CA SER A 59 1.19 -28.80 -26.83
C SER A 59 1.48 -29.26 -25.41
N GLY A 60 1.37 -28.36 -24.44
CA GLY A 60 1.51 -28.68 -23.04
C GLY A 60 0.38 -29.62 -22.57
N ARG A 61 0.46 -30.04 -21.32
CA ARG A 61 -0.62 -30.81 -20.68
C ARG A 61 -1.95 -30.02 -20.79
N PRO A 62 -3.05 -30.64 -21.27
CA PRO A 62 -4.35 -30.00 -21.30
C PRO A 62 -4.75 -29.44 -19.94
N ARG A 63 -5.37 -28.26 -19.94
CA ARG A 63 -5.87 -27.64 -18.70
C ARG A 63 -7.04 -28.45 -18.15
N LYS A 64 -7.13 -28.52 -16.82
CA LYS A 64 -8.27 -29.13 -16.13
C LYS A 64 -9.53 -28.25 -16.17
N THR A 65 -9.34 -26.94 -16.36
CA THR A 65 -10.44 -25.96 -16.41
C THR A 65 -10.73 -25.48 -17.82
N THR A 66 -11.99 -25.13 -18.05
CA THR A 66 -12.45 -24.48 -19.29
C THR A 66 -12.38 -22.96 -19.17
N VAL A 67 -12.42 -22.25 -20.32
CA VAL A 67 -12.44 -20.78 -20.35
C VAL A 67 -13.64 -20.18 -19.61
N ARG A 68 -14.78 -20.88 -19.58
CA ARG A 68 -15.98 -20.44 -18.82
C ARG A 68 -15.74 -20.51 -17.31
N GLN A 69 -15.09 -21.59 -16.85
CA GLN A 69 -14.73 -21.78 -15.45
C GLN A 69 -13.68 -20.77 -14.99
N ASP A 70 -12.67 -20.51 -15.81
CA ASP A 70 -11.65 -19.49 -15.54
C ASP A 70 -12.30 -18.10 -15.35
N ARG A 71 -13.23 -17.71 -16.24
CA ARG A 71 -14.00 -16.47 -16.11
C ARG A 71 -14.83 -16.42 -14.84
N GLN A 72 -15.40 -17.54 -14.39
CA GLN A 72 -16.16 -17.60 -13.14
C GLN A 72 -15.26 -17.46 -11.91
N ILE A 73 -14.13 -18.17 -11.87
CA ILE A 73 -13.13 -18.06 -10.80
C ILE A 73 -12.73 -16.59 -10.61
N VAL A 74 -12.44 -15.90 -11.71
CA VAL A 74 -11.99 -14.51 -11.72
C VAL A 74 -13.12 -13.57 -11.28
N ARG A 75 -14.36 -13.82 -11.70
CA ARG A 75 -15.52 -13.02 -11.30
C ARG A 75 -15.78 -13.10 -9.80
N GLU A 76 -15.77 -14.31 -9.24
CA GLU A 76 -15.96 -14.51 -7.79
C GLU A 76 -14.81 -13.91 -6.98
N ALA A 77 -13.57 -14.03 -7.46
CA ALA A 77 -12.42 -13.36 -6.85
C ALA A 77 -12.52 -11.83 -6.90
N LYS A 78 -13.06 -11.25 -7.98
CA LYS A 78 -13.29 -9.80 -8.11
C LYS A 78 -14.43 -9.31 -7.21
N LYS A 79 -15.50 -10.10 -7.07
CA LYS A 79 -16.66 -9.78 -6.21
C LYS A 79 -16.28 -9.72 -4.73
N ASN A 80 -15.41 -10.62 -4.28
CA ASN A 80 -14.93 -10.61 -2.90
C ASN A 80 -13.41 -10.87 -2.84
N ARG A 81 -12.65 -9.77 -2.92
CA ARG A 81 -11.18 -9.78 -2.97
C ARG A 81 -10.50 -10.38 -1.73
N ARG A 82 -11.25 -10.66 -0.66
CA ARG A 82 -10.76 -11.27 0.59
C ARG A 82 -10.95 -12.79 0.63
N LEU A 83 -11.62 -13.39 -0.35
CA LEU A 83 -11.81 -14.84 -0.38
C LEU A 83 -10.50 -15.56 -0.65
N SER A 84 -10.24 -16.61 0.14
CA SER A 84 -9.08 -17.47 -0.07
C SER A 84 -9.31 -18.40 -1.26
N ALA A 85 -8.21 -18.85 -1.88
CA ALA A 85 -8.27 -19.84 -2.95
C ALA A 85 -9.02 -21.12 -2.54
N GLY A 86 -8.96 -21.52 -1.27
CA GLY A 86 -9.71 -22.67 -0.75
C GLY A 86 -11.23 -22.47 -0.76
N LYS A 87 -11.70 -21.28 -0.39
CA LYS A 87 -13.14 -20.95 -0.46
C LYS A 87 -13.61 -20.81 -1.91
N LEU A 88 -12.75 -20.34 -2.81
CA LEU A 88 -13.08 -20.27 -4.24
C LEU A 88 -13.20 -21.65 -4.88
N VAL A 89 -12.38 -22.62 -4.45
CA VAL A 89 -12.52 -24.02 -4.88
C VAL A 89 -13.92 -24.55 -4.53
N SER A 90 -14.40 -24.37 -3.30
CA SER A 90 -15.71 -24.88 -2.90
C SER A 90 -16.88 -24.20 -3.63
N VAL A 91 -16.76 -22.91 -3.97
CA VAL A 91 -17.75 -22.19 -4.78
C VAL A 91 -17.82 -22.75 -6.21
N VAL A 92 -16.68 -23.06 -6.80
CA VAL A 92 -16.60 -23.58 -8.19
C VAL A 92 -16.99 -25.06 -8.25
N GLU A 93 -16.61 -25.85 -7.25
CA GLU A 93 -17.01 -27.26 -7.11
C GLU A 93 -18.52 -27.42 -7.03
N LYS A 94 -19.21 -26.61 -6.21
CA LYS A 94 -20.67 -26.61 -6.11
C LYS A 94 -21.37 -26.25 -7.42
N GLY A 95 -20.75 -25.41 -8.26
CA GLY A 95 -21.36 -24.97 -9.50
C GLY A 95 -21.19 -25.93 -10.66
N HIS A 96 -20.07 -26.66 -10.74
CA HIS A 96 -19.65 -27.34 -11.98
C HIS A 96 -19.12 -28.78 -11.75
N GLY A 97 -19.06 -29.27 -10.51
CA GLY A 97 -18.73 -30.67 -10.19
C GLY A 97 -17.28 -31.09 -10.46
N ILE A 98 -16.34 -30.14 -10.56
CA ILE A 98 -14.92 -30.44 -10.82
C ILE A 98 -14.08 -30.21 -9.56
N ALA A 99 -13.43 -31.25 -9.07
CA ALA A 99 -12.46 -31.15 -7.97
C ALA A 99 -11.20 -30.37 -8.42
N LEU A 100 -11.01 -29.15 -7.91
CA LEU A 100 -9.89 -28.29 -8.29
C LEU A 100 -8.90 -28.14 -7.13
N SER A 101 -7.60 -28.15 -7.43
CA SER A 101 -6.61 -27.82 -6.41
C SER A 101 -6.63 -26.31 -6.12
N LYS A 102 -6.29 -25.95 -4.87
CA LYS A 102 -6.08 -24.54 -4.48
C LYS A 102 -5.08 -23.84 -5.42
N GLN A 103 -4.06 -24.57 -5.89
CA GLN A 103 -3.04 -24.02 -6.78
C GLN A 103 -3.55 -23.76 -8.19
N THR A 104 -4.45 -24.59 -8.70
CA THR A 104 -5.10 -24.36 -9.99
C THR A 104 -5.84 -23.03 -9.98
N VAL A 105 -6.65 -22.78 -8.94
CA VAL A 105 -7.37 -21.52 -8.76
C VAL A 105 -6.41 -20.32 -8.67
N ARG A 106 -5.32 -20.43 -7.90
CA ARG A 106 -4.31 -19.36 -7.82
C ARG A 106 -3.69 -19.05 -9.18
N ASN A 107 -3.35 -20.08 -9.97
CA ASN A 107 -2.79 -19.89 -11.29
C ASN A 107 -3.80 -19.19 -12.22
N ARG A 108 -5.09 -19.56 -12.18
CA ARG A 108 -6.13 -18.90 -12.99
C ARG A 108 -6.28 -17.41 -12.62
N ILE A 109 -6.22 -17.09 -11.32
CA ILE A 109 -6.30 -15.71 -10.83
C ILE A 109 -5.05 -14.90 -11.25
N LYS A 110 -3.87 -15.52 -11.18
CA LYS A 110 -2.60 -14.88 -11.60
C LYS A 110 -2.51 -14.63 -13.10
N ASP A 111 -3.03 -15.53 -13.93
CA ASP A 111 -3.06 -15.35 -15.40
C ASP A 111 -3.79 -14.05 -15.80
N GLU A 112 -4.70 -13.56 -14.96
CA GLU A 112 -5.45 -12.30 -15.13
C GLU A 112 -4.83 -11.10 -14.37
N GLY A 113 -3.61 -11.25 -13.84
CA GLY A 113 -2.89 -10.20 -13.14
C GLY A 113 -3.37 -9.91 -11.70
N LEU A 114 -4.28 -10.71 -11.15
CA LEU A 114 -4.74 -10.55 -9.77
C LEU A 114 -3.74 -11.17 -8.80
N ASN A 115 -3.19 -10.33 -7.92
CA ASN A 115 -2.19 -10.71 -6.94
C ASN A 115 -2.73 -10.60 -5.52
N GLY A 116 -2.29 -11.50 -4.64
CA GLY A 116 -2.56 -11.38 -3.20
C GLY A 116 -1.84 -10.16 -2.62
N ARG A 117 -2.58 -9.29 -1.95
CA ARG A 117 -2.04 -8.13 -1.22
C ARG A 117 -2.68 -8.07 0.16
N ALA A 118 -1.91 -7.61 1.16
CA ALA A 118 -2.47 -7.29 2.47
C ALA A 118 -3.27 -5.98 2.36
N ALA A 119 -4.48 -5.96 2.93
CA ALA A 119 -5.23 -4.71 3.04
C ALA A 119 -4.54 -3.79 4.06
N GLN A 120 -4.46 -2.49 3.77
CA GLN A 120 -3.98 -1.50 4.75
C GLN A 120 -4.91 -1.49 5.97
N LYS A 121 -4.32 -1.47 7.17
CA LYS A 121 -5.05 -1.29 8.41
C LYS A 121 -5.42 0.19 8.52
N LYS A 122 -6.71 0.50 8.53
CA LYS A 122 -7.23 1.85 8.76
C LYS A 122 -8.19 1.80 9.94
N THR A 123 -8.36 2.94 10.61
CA THR A 123 -9.38 3.09 11.64
C THR A 123 -10.75 2.77 11.04
N PHE A 124 -11.59 2.08 11.81
CA PHE A 124 -12.91 1.72 11.31
C PHE A 124 -13.85 2.93 11.42
N LEU A 125 -14.21 3.51 10.27
CA LEU A 125 -15.29 4.50 10.21
C LEU A 125 -16.64 3.76 10.31
N SER A 126 -17.30 3.89 11.45
CA SER A 126 -18.64 3.34 11.62
C SER A 126 -19.65 4.13 10.76
N LYS A 127 -20.80 3.52 10.40
CA LYS A 127 -21.91 4.27 9.77
C LYS A 127 -22.34 5.47 10.63
N LYS A 128 -22.17 5.36 11.95
CA LYS A 128 -22.39 6.41 12.95
C LYS A 128 -21.39 7.55 12.83
N ASN A 129 -20.14 7.30 12.43
CA ASN A 129 -19.09 8.31 12.27
C ASN A 129 -19.30 9.09 10.96
N ILE A 130 -19.77 8.40 9.91
CA ILE A 130 -20.25 9.03 8.66
C ILE A 130 -21.50 9.87 8.96
N LYS A 131 -22.35 9.39 9.87
CA LYS A 131 -23.60 10.05 10.29
C LYS A 131 -23.41 11.04 11.44
N ALA A 132 -22.25 11.15 12.10
CA ALA A 132 -21.97 12.10 13.20
C ALA A 132 -21.79 13.55 12.72
N ILE A 133 -22.11 13.77 11.44
CA ILE A 133 -22.75 14.97 10.91
C ILE A 133 -24.13 15.23 11.59
N CYS A 134 -24.65 14.29 12.40
CA CYS A 134 -25.91 14.32 13.15
C CYS A 134 -25.71 13.68 14.57
N PRO A 135 -25.90 14.43 15.67
CA PRO A 135 -25.59 14.00 17.04
C PRO A 135 -26.67 13.09 17.70
N GLY A 136 -26.26 12.23 18.67
CA GLY A 136 -27.17 11.61 19.67
C GLY A 136 -27.10 10.09 19.93
N GLU A 137 -26.39 9.29 19.12
CA GLU A 137 -26.47 7.83 19.25
C GLU A 137 -25.35 7.17 20.09
N GLU A 138 -24.34 7.93 20.51
CA GLU A 138 -23.00 7.47 20.97
C GLU A 138 -22.95 6.53 22.18
N PHE A 139 -23.95 6.54 23.07
CA PHE A 139 -23.96 5.77 24.33
C PHE A 139 -24.70 4.43 24.28
N LYS A 140 -25.14 3.96 23.11
CA LYS A 140 -25.77 2.63 22.97
C LYS A 140 -24.73 1.52 23.27
N ASN A 141 -25.07 0.55 24.13
CA ASN A 141 -24.18 -0.55 24.53
C ASN A 141 -23.56 -1.34 23.37
N GLU A 142 -24.27 -1.45 22.25
CA GLU A 142 -23.81 -2.05 21.00
C GLU A 142 -22.60 -1.33 20.36
N CYS A 143 -22.29 -0.12 20.83
CA CYS A 143 -21.24 0.76 20.32
C CYS A 143 -20.06 0.94 21.28
N LEU A 144 -20.05 0.25 22.43
CA LEU A 144 -18.97 0.30 23.41
C LEU A 144 -17.99 -0.85 23.16
N ALA A 145 -16.70 -0.52 22.98
CA ALA A 145 -15.62 -1.51 22.86
C ALA A 145 -14.81 -1.58 24.16
N PRO A 146 -14.57 -2.77 24.72
CA PRO A 146 -13.77 -2.92 25.93
C PRO A 146 -12.29 -2.62 25.66
N THR A 147 -11.66 -1.84 26.55
CA THR A 147 -10.21 -1.54 26.53
C THR A 147 -9.47 -2.33 27.61
N PHE A 148 -8.46 -3.10 27.20
CA PHE A 148 -7.54 -3.81 28.08
C PHE A 148 -6.30 -2.93 28.36
N LYS A 149 -5.86 -2.85 29.63
CA LYS A 149 -4.63 -2.12 30.00
C LYS A 149 -3.40 -2.92 29.58
N SER A 150 -2.51 -2.32 28.80
CA SER A 150 -1.21 -2.88 28.39
C SER A 150 -0.16 -2.62 29.48
N GLY A 151 0.73 -3.58 29.76
CA GLY A 151 1.88 -3.40 30.66
C GLY A 151 3.08 -2.67 30.03
N ARG A 152 2.85 -1.90 28.95
CA ARG A 152 3.88 -1.10 28.28
C ARG A 152 3.93 0.27 28.92
N GLU A 153 5.13 0.77 29.18
CA GLU A 153 5.35 2.19 29.47
C GLU A 153 5.10 2.98 28.18
N THR A 154 4.27 4.02 28.28
CA THR A 154 3.89 4.87 27.15
C THR A 154 4.35 6.29 27.43
N LEU A 155 5.08 6.86 26.48
CA LEU A 155 5.53 8.23 26.53
C LEU A 155 4.57 9.10 25.74
N MET A 156 3.98 10.10 26.41
CA MET A 156 3.09 11.07 25.79
C MET A 156 3.91 12.28 25.35
N VAL A 157 3.72 12.72 24.11
CA VAL A 157 4.44 13.85 23.53
C VAL A 157 3.45 14.78 22.86
N TRP A 158 3.63 16.09 23.07
CA TRP A 158 2.99 17.13 22.29
C TRP A 158 4.02 17.76 21.35
N GLY A 159 3.61 18.07 20.13
CA GLY A 159 4.45 18.80 19.18
C GLY A 159 3.57 19.61 18.24
N CYS A 160 4.15 20.65 17.65
CA CYS A 160 3.49 21.46 16.62
C CYS A 160 4.39 21.61 15.38
N ILE A 161 3.78 21.86 14.23
CA ILE A 161 4.49 22.01 12.96
C ILE A 161 3.93 23.22 12.22
N THR A 162 4.77 23.82 11.38
CA THR A 162 4.48 25.04 10.63
C THR A 162 5.06 24.90 9.23
N TYR A 163 4.73 25.80 8.30
CA TYR A 163 5.34 25.74 6.96
C TYR A 163 6.87 25.92 7.00
N GLU A 164 7.37 26.69 7.97
CA GLU A 164 8.81 26.94 8.15
C GLU A 164 9.56 25.74 8.75
N GLY A 165 8.85 24.75 9.30
CA GLY A 165 9.45 23.54 9.86
C GLY A 165 8.76 23.06 11.12
N VAL A 166 9.47 22.20 11.85
CA VAL A 166 9.00 21.68 13.15
C VAL A 166 9.03 22.79 14.21
N GLY A 167 7.97 22.86 15.00
CA GLY A 167 7.88 23.74 16.16
C GLY A 167 8.33 23.06 17.44
N ALA A 168 7.94 23.66 18.56
CA ALA A 168 8.27 23.14 19.88
C ALA A 168 7.76 21.71 20.11
N LEU A 169 8.55 20.93 20.86
CA LEU A 169 8.26 19.57 21.28
C LEU A 169 8.27 19.49 22.81
N HIS A 170 7.15 19.03 23.38
CA HIS A 170 6.93 18.95 24.81
C HIS A 170 6.70 17.51 25.26
N MET A 171 7.56 17.01 26.16
CA MET A 171 7.40 15.69 26.78
C MET A 171 6.39 15.79 27.92
N CYS A 172 5.28 15.04 27.82
CA CYS A 172 4.21 15.09 28.81
C CYS A 172 4.45 14.07 29.92
N ASP A 173 4.46 14.54 31.17
CA ASP A 173 4.65 13.68 32.34
C ASP A 173 3.33 13.03 32.83
N SER A 174 2.20 13.47 32.27
CA SER A 174 0.88 12.96 32.62
C SER A 174 -0.10 13.04 31.46
N ASN A 175 -1.31 12.50 31.67
CA ASN A 175 -2.39 12.61 30.71
C ASN A 175 -2.75 14.07 30.43
N ILE A 176 -3.01 14.39 29.17
CA ILE A 176 -3.32 15.75 28.72
C ILE A 176 -4.75 16.13 29.14
N THR A 177 -4.87 16.78 30.30
CA THR A 177 -6.08 17.48 30.72
C THR A 177 -6.21 18.82 29.99
N GLY A 178 -7.39 19.44 30.00
CA GLY A 178 -7.56 20.78 29.41
C GLY A 178 -6.61 21.81 30.03
N ALA A 179 -6.50 21.85 31.36
CA ALA A 179 -5.62 22.79 32.07
C ALA A 179 -4.15 22.55 31.73
N TYR A 180 -3.71 21.29 31.68
CA TYR A 180 -2.34 20.98 31.28
C TYR A 180 -2.07 21.34 29.83
N TYR A 181 -3.01 21.06 28.93
CA TYR A 181 -2.90 21.47 27.53
C TYR A 181 -2.79 22.99 27.37
N LYS A 182 -3.57 23.77 28.13
CA LYS A 182 -3.44 25.24 28.14
C LYS A 182 -2.03 25.67 28.53
N SER A 183 -1.46 25.08 29.60
CA SER A 183 -0.09 25.41 30.01
C SER A 183 0.95 25.05 28.95
N ILE A 184 0.75 23.96 28.21
CA ILE A 184 1.60 23.59 27.06
C ILE A 184 1.51 24.65 25.98
N LEU A 185 0.31 25.11 25.61
CA LEU A 185 0.14 26.17 24.61
C LEU A 185 0.78 27.49 25.07
N GLU A 186 0.59 27.87 26.34
CA GLU A 186 1.17 29.09 26.92
C GLU A 186 2.69 29.13 26.83
N GLN A 187 3.34 27.99 27.06
CA GLN A 187 4.80 27.88 27.02
C GLN A 187 5.33 27.81 25.58
N ASN A 188 4.64 27.07 24.71
CA ASN A 188 5.24 26.61 23.46
C ASN A 188 4.72 27.31 22.21
N LEU A 189 3.48 27.82 22.21
CA LEU A 189 2.87 28.40 21.01
C LEU A 189 3.59 29.69 20.60
N GLN A 190 3.70 30.65 21.54
CA GLN A 190 4.37 31.93 21.27
C GLN A 190 5.87 31.73 21.03
N ALA A 191 6.50 30.81 21.76
CA ALA A 191 7.91 30.47 21.55
C ALA A 191 8.14 29.96 20.12
N THR A 192 7.28 29.06 19.62
CA THR A 192 7.37 28.55 18.25
C THR A 192 7.20 29.67 17.22
N VAL A 193 6.19 30.52 17.39
CA VAL A 193 5.92 31.65 16.48
C VAL A 193 7.13 32.59 16.41
N SER A 194 7.70 32.94 17.56
CA SER A 194 8.87 33.83 17.62
C SER A 194 10.12 33.20 17.03
N VAL A 195 10.43 31.94 17.37
CA VAL A 195 11.65 31.23 16.92
C VAL A 195 11.63 30.98 15.42
N LEU A 196 10.48 30.61 14.87
CA LEU A 196 10.35 30.32 13.44
C LEU A 196 9.99 31.56 12.59
N GLY A 197 9.89 32.74 13.21
CA GLY A 197 9.61 33.99 12.50
C GLY A 197 8.24 34.02 11.82
N ILE A 198 7.23 33.39 12.42
CA ILE A 198 5.90 33.29 11.85
C ILE A 198 5.17 34.61 12.04
N GLY A 199 4.59 35.14 10.96
CA GLY A 199 3.79 36.35 11.01
C GLY A 199 2.59 36.21 11.95
N SER A 200 2.02 37.33 12.38
CA SER A 200 0.85 37.34 13.28
C SER A 200 -0.43 36.77 12.65
N ASP A 201 -0.52 36.72 11.33
CA ASP A 201 -1.64 36.15 10.57
C ASP A 201 -1.44 34.64 10.33
N TYR A 202 -1.45 33.86 11.40
CA TYR A 202 -1.41 32.40 11.32
C TYR A 202 -2.70 31.77 11.85
N LYS A 203 -3.00 30.59 11.32
CA LYS A 203 -4.16 29.81 11.70
C LYS A 203 -3.73 28.55 12.43
N PHE A 204 -4.41 28.24 13.51
CA PHE A 204 -4.11 27.09 14.34
C PHE A 204 -5.04 25.91 14.00
N VAL A 205 -4.48 24.71 13.95
CA VAL A 205 -5.22 23.46 13.74
C VAL A 205 -4.90 22.53 14.90
N GLN A 206 -5.93 22.03 15.57
CA GLN A 206 -5.83 20.97 16.57
C GLN A 206 -6.94 19.95 16.34
N ASP A 207 -6.71 18.70 16.74
CA ASP A 207 -7.74 17.67 16.62
C ASP A 207 -8.81 17.79 17.74
N GLY A 208 -9.80 16.90 17.69
CA GLY A 208 -10.90 16.86 18.65
C GLY A 208 -10.61 16.18 19.99
N ALA A 209 -9.34 16.02 20.40
CA ALA A 209 -9.02 15.35 21.66
C ALA A 209 -9.70 16.03 22.87
N PRO A 210 -10.03 15.28 23.96
CA PRO A 210 -10.75 15.83 25.10
C PRO A 210 -10.11 17.09 25.71
N GLY A 211 -8.78 17.13 25.82
CA GLY A 211 -8.04 18.30 26.30
C GLY A 211 -8.22 19.54 25.41
N HIS A 212 -8.18 19.36 24.09
CA HIS A 212 -8.29 20.44 23.10
C HIS A 212 -9.70 21.06 23.07
N ARG A 213 -10.73 20.26 23.39
CA ARG A 213 -12.14 20.70 23.42
C ARG A 213 -12.52 21.44 24.72
N ALA A 214 -11.63 21.46 25.71
CA ALA A 214 -11.90 22.12 26.99
C ALA A 214 -12.21 23.61 26.79
N ARG A 215 -13.20 24.12 27.53
CA ARG A 215 -13.63 25.53 27.42
C ARG A 215 -12.47 26.50 27.68
N LEU A 216 -11.70 26.25 28.73
CA LEU A 216 -10.54 27.07 29.11
C LEU A 216 -9.46 27.17 28.01
N VAL A 217 -9.34 26.16 27.14
CA VAL A 217 -8.40 26.16 26.01
C VAL A 217 -8.95 27.04 24.88
N LYS A 218 -10.25 26.93 24.59
CA LYS A 218 -10.92 27.79 23.60
C LYS A 218 -10.91 29.25 24.03
N ASP A 219 -11.15 29.51 25.31
CA ASP A 219 -11.12 30.85 25.88
C ASP A 219 -9.71 31.45 25.80
N TYR A 220 -8.68 30.65 26.09
CA TYR A 220 -7.28 31.04 25.92
C TYR A 220 -6.92 31.37 24.46
N LEU A 221 -7.27 30.51 23.50
CA LEU A 221 -7.00 30.77 22.08
C LEU A 221 -7.70 32.05 21.59
N LYS A 222 -8.93 32.29 22.08
CA LYS A 222 -9.68 33.51 21.78
C LYS A 222 -9.02 34.75 22.40
N GLU A 223 -8.54 34.67 23.64
CA GLU A 223 -7.80 35.76 24.31
C GLU A 223 -6.52 36.12 23.56
N LYS A 224 -5.82 35.11 23.00
CA LYS A 224 -4.60 35.31 22.20
C LYS A 224 -4.87 35.67 20.73
N GLU A 225 -6.13 35.91 20.36
CA GLU A 225 -6.55 36.23 19.00
C GLU A 225 -6.09 35.19 17.96
N VAL A 226 -5.96 33.92 18.38
CA VAL A 226 -5.54 32.82 17.52
C VAL A 226 -6.75 32.22 16.83
N GLU A 227 -6.82 32.34 15.50
CA GLU A 227 -7.89 31.74 14.70
C GLU A 227 -7.75 30.21 14.68
N LEU A 228 -8.75 29.51 15.23
CA LEU A 228 -8.83 28.05 15.18
C LEU A 228 -9.56 27.58 13.93
N LEU A 229 -8.88 26.82 13.08
CA LEU A 229 -9.47 26.16 11.92
C LEU A 229 -10.27 24.91 12.31
N PRO A 230 -11.43 24.66 11.68
CA PRO A 230 -12.21 23.46 11.93
C PRO A 230 -11.45 22.22 11.42
N HIS A 231 -11.28 21.22 12.30
CA HIS A 231 -10.74 19.91 11.95
C HIS A 231 -11.81 18.82 12.13
N PRO A 232 -12.10 18.00 11.10
CA PRO A 232 -13.10 16.95 11.20
C PRO A 232 -12.65 15.82 12.14
N ALA A 233 -13.60 15.23 12.87
CA ALA A 233 -13.31 14.14 13.78
C ALA A 233 -12.73 12.91 13.05
N GLN A 234 -11.84 12.17 13.71
CA GLN A 234 -11.24 10.92 13.19
C GLN A 234 -10.63 11.05 11.78
N SER A 235 -10.04 12.19 11.48
CA SER A 235 -9.45 12.48 10.17
C SER A 235 -7.92 12.66 10.26
N PRO A 236 -7.18 11.63 10.72
CA PRO A 236 -5.71 11.71 10.80
C PRO A 236 -5.09 11.98 9.43
N ASP A 237 -5.72 11.51 8.36
CA ASP A 237 -5.35 11.78 6.96
C ASP A 237 -5.24 13.30 6.65
N LEU A 238 -6.01 14.14 7.35
CA LEU A 238 -6.02 15.60 7.19
C LEU A 238 -5.14 16.33 8.22
N ASN A 239 -4.44 15.60 9.08
CA ASN A 239 -3.51 16.16 10.04
C ASN A 239 -2.06 15.84 9.61
N PRO A 240 -1.34 16.77 8.95
CA PRO A 240 -0.02 16.47 8.40
C PRO A 240 1.00 16.04 9.46
N ILE A 241 0.82 16.43 10.73
CA ILE A 241 1.71 16.02 11.82
C ILE A 241 1.69 14.51 12.08
N GLU A 242 0.61 13.80 11.72
CA GLU A 242 0.53 12.34 11.85
C GLU A 242 1.56 11.64 10.96
N ASN A 243 1.88 12.23 9.79
CA ASN A 243 2.95 11.72 8.94
C ASN A 243 4.33 11.96 9.57
N LEU A 244 4.53 13.09 10.26
CA LEU A 244 5.75 13.33 11.04
C LEU A 244 5.88 12.35 12.20
N TRP A 245 4.81 12.08 12.94
CA TRP A 245 4.84 11.08 14.00
C TRP A 245 5.15 9.68 13.48
N ALA A 246 4.69 9.33 12.28
CA ALA A 246 5.07 8.07 11.63
C ALA A 246 6.57 8.02 11.31
N LEU A 247 7.15 9.12 10.82
CA LEU A 247 8.58 9.25 10.58
C LEU A 247 9.38 9.12 11.89
N VAL A 248 8.99 9.86 12.93
CA VAL A 248 9.65 9.80 14.24
C VAL A 248 9.65 8.38 14.79
N LYS A 249 8.49 7.69 14.75
CA LYS A 249 8.38 6.28 15.18
C LYS A 249 9.26 5.36 14.35
N GLN A 250 9.36 5.61 13.05
CA GLN A 250 10.21 4.82 12.15
C GLN A 250 11.68 5.01 12.50
N GLU A 251 12.16 6.24 12.70
CA GLU A 251 13.55 6.50 13.08
C GLU A 251 13.88 5.96 14.48
N LEU A 252 12.96 6.13 15.44
CA LEU A 252 13.12 5.57 16.79
C LEU A 252 13.21 4.03 16.74
N SER A 253 12.47 3.37 15.84
CA SER A 253 12.55 1.91 15.70
C SER A 253 13.92 1.40 15.22
N LYS A 254 14.71 2.26 14.57
CA LYS A 254 16.09 1.94 14.16
C LYS A 254 17.10 2.16 15.29
N ARG A 255 16.74 2.94 16.31
CA ARG A 255 17.58 3.33 17.44
C ARG A 255 16.93 2.80 18.74
N PRO A 256 17.06 1.49 19.05
CA PRO A 256 16.42 0.92 20.23
C PRO A 256 16.81 1.70 21.49
N ALA A 257 15.81 2.05 22.29
CA ALA A 257 16.00 2.83 23.50
C ALA A 257 16.32 1.93 24.70
N SER A 258 17.21 2.38 25.57
CA SER A 258 17.59 1.71 26.82
C SER A 258 16.66 2.04 27.99
N GLY A 259 15.81 3.07 27.85
CA GLY A 259 14.85 3.50 28.86
C GLY A 259 13.97 4.67 28.40
N VAL A 260 13.14 5.18 29.31
CA VAL A 260 12.23 6.31 29.03
C VAL A 260 13.00 7.60 28.74
N ASP A 261 14.04 7.92 29.52
CA ASP A 261 14.79 9.18 29.34
C ASP A 261 15.59 9.17 28.03
N ASP A 262 16.27 8.07 27.72
CA ASP A 262 16.92 7.85 26.42
C ASP A 262 15.90 7.91 25.25
N SER A 263 14.65 7.47 25.47
CA SER A 263 13.57 7.66 24.49
C SER A 263 13.21 9.13 24.30
N LYS A 264 13.16 9.93 25.38
CA LYS A 264 12.87 11.37 25.30
C LYS A 264 13.96 12.10 24.50
N GLU A 265 15.23 11.85 24.82
CA GLU A 265 16.37 12.44 24.13
C GLU A 265 16.37 12.10 22.64
N LYS A 266 16.24 10.81 22.30
CA LYS A 266 16.17 10.36 20.90
C LYS A 266 15.00 10.98 20.14
N ILE A 267 13.82 11.10 20.76
CA ILE A 267 12.67 11.72 20.11
C ILE A 267 12.94 13.21 19.85
N GLN A 268 13.59 13.93 20.78
CA GLN A 268 13.97 15.33 20.57
C GLN A 268 15.00 15.47 19.45
N GLU A 269 16.05 14.67 19.44
CA GLU A 269 17.05 14.66 18.37
C GLU A 269 16.39 14.43 17.01
N ILE A 270 15.59 13.36 16.89
CA ILE A 270 14.91 13.01 15.64
C ILE A 270 13.99 14.13 15.20
N TRP A 271 13.23 14.73 16.13
CA TRP A 271 12.28 15.79 15.81
C TRP A 271 12.97 17.02 15.22
N TYR A 272 14.03 17.50 15.87
CA TYR A 272 14.73 18.72 15.43
C TYR A 272 15.70 18.48 14.26
N ASP A 273 16.01 17.21 13.93
CA ASP A 273 16.74 16.83 12.71
C ASP A 273 15.84 16.77 11.47
N ILE A 274 14.51 16.89 11.62
CA ILE A 274 13.58 16.90 10.48
C ILE A 274 13.80 18.17 9.64
N GLU A 275 14.25 17.98 8.41
CA GLU A 275 14.42 19.09 7.46
C GLU A 275 13.09 19.84 7.22
N PRO A 276 13.10 21.19 7.17
CA PRO A 276 11.93 22.01 6.85
C PRO A 276 11.21 21.57 5.58
N LYS A 277 11.96 21.14 4.56
CA LYS A 277 11.42 20.62 3.30
C LYS A 277 10.45 19.46 3.50
N THR A 278 10.71 18.57 4.45
CA THR A 278 9.82 17.45 4.78
C THR A 278 8.45 17.95 5.24
N VAL A 279 8.43 19.01 6.05
CA VAL A 279 7.19 19.63 6.53
C VAL A 279 6.49 20.36 5.40
N GLN A 280 7.23 21.13 4.60
CA GLN A 280 6.71 21.84 3.44
C GLN A 280 6.04 20.89 2.43
N ASP A 281 6.62 19.74 2.13
CA ASP A 281 6.03 18.74 1.24
C ASP A 281 4.68 18.22 1.75
N LEU A 282 4.49 18.14 3.07
CA LEU A 282 3.22 17.77 3.67
C LEU A 282 2.18 18.89 3.53
N TYR A 283 2.57 20.15 3.71
CA TYR A 283 1.70 21.29 3.43
C TYR A 283 1.26 21.32 1.97
N HIS A 284 2.20 21.15 1.03
CA HIS A 284 1.89 21.06 -0.41
C HIS A 284 0.97 19.88 -0.75
N SER A 285 0.97 18.82 0.06
CA SER A 285 0.08 17.68 -0.14
C SER A 285 -1.38 17.97 0.24
N MET A 286 -1.65 18.96 1.10
CA MET A 286 -2.96 19.21 1.70
C MET A 286 -4.10 19.43 0.70
N PRO A 287 -3.95 20.25 -0.36
CA PRO A 287 -4.99 20.41 -1.37
C PRO A 287 -5.41 19.07 -1.99
N LYS A 288 -4.44 18.19 -2.26
CA LYS A 288 -4.69 16.86 -2.81
C LYS A 288 -5.36 15.92 -1.81
N ARG A 289 -5.06 16.03 -0.51
CA ARG A 289 -5.75 15.26 0.54
C ARG A 289 -7.22 15.66 0.63
N LEU A 290 -7.49 16.97 0.65
CA LEU A 290 -8.84 17.52 0.71
C LEU A 290 -9.68 17.09 -0.50
N LEU A 291 -9.10 17.14 -1.71
CA LEU A 291 -9.76 16.64 -2.92
C LEU A 291 -10.08 15.14 -2.82
N GLN A 292 -9.15 14.32 -2.32
CA GLN A 292 -9.43 12.88 -2.13
C GLN A 292 -10.51 12.60 -1.09
N VAL A 293 -10.57 13.36 0.01
CA VAL A 293 -11.67 13.24 0.98
C VAL A 293 -13.00 13.55 0.30
N LYS A 294 -13.05 14.60 -0.53
CA LYS A 294 -14.24 14.97 -1.30
C LYS A 294 -14.64 13.87 -2.28
N ASP A 295 -13.71 13.36 -3.07
CA ASP A 295 -13.94 12.30 -4.06
C ASP A 295 -14.41 11.00 -3.40
N ASN A 296 -13.86 10.69 -2.22
CA ASN A 296 -14.25 9.53 -1.42
C ASN A 296 -15.51 9.77 -0.58
N ARG A 297 -16.18 10.92 -0.72
CA ARG A 297 -17.40 11.31 0.01
C ARG A 297 -17.23 11.20 1.54
N GLY A 298 -16.09 11.67 2.05
CA GLY A 298 -15.74 11.57 3.47
C GLY A 298 -15.07 10.25 3.88
N GLY A 299 -14.83 9.34 2.94
CA GLY A 299 -14.06 8.12 3.18
C GLY A 299 -12.54 8.36 3.26
N HIS A 300 -11.81 7.36 3.76
CA HIS A 300 -10.35 7.42 3.91
C HIS A 300 -9.61 7.77 2.62
N THR A 301 -8.57 8.58 2.73
CA THR A 301 -7.64 8.89 1.63
C THR A 301 -6.48 7.91 1.61
N LYS A 302 -5.55 8.03 0.67
CA LYS A 302 -4.32 7.20 0.67
C LYS A 302 -3.28 7.61 1.73
N TYR A 303 -3.46 8.77 2.36
CA TYR A 303 -2.51 9.41 3.26
C TYR A 303 -2.61 8.87 4.68
#